data_AF-A0A357VAB0-F1
#
_entry.id   AF-A0A357VAB0-F1
#
_cell.length_a   1.000
_cell.length_b   1.000
_cell.length_c   1.000
_cell.angle_alpha   90.00
_cell.angle_beta   90.00
_cell.angle_gamma   90.00
#
_symmetry.space_group_name_H-M   'P 1'
#
loop_
_entity.id
_entity.type
_entity.pdbx_description
1 polymer ?
#
loop_
_entity_poly.entity_id
_entity_poly.type
_entity_poly.pdbx_seq_one_letter_code
_entity_poly.pdbx_strand_id
1 'polypeptide(L)'
;SDGGFRDAPEIGNLDIPAYHNRPSAPTNLTRHQAIELNGPIGCGDVAVFPGDVIVGDDEGVCVIPLHMADAIAQEATEMTVFEDFVTEEVKKGRAVIGLYPATTAKAKADYAAWRKANGR
;
A
#
# COMPACT_ATOMS: atom_id res chain seq x y z
N SER A 1 14.50 0.59 1.09
CA SER A 1 15.70 0.82 0.26
C SER A 1 15.57 -0.01 -0.99
N ASP A 2 15.78 0.55 -2.17
CA ASP A 2 15.89 -0.23 -3.40
C ASP A 2 17.26 -0.91 -3.56
N GLY A 3 18.18 -0.66 -2.63
CA GLY A 3 19.40 -1.42 -2.41
C GLY A 3 19.19 -2.63 -1.47
N GLY A 4 20.32 -3.19 -1.01
CA GLY A 4 20.32 -4.34 -0.12
C GLY A 4 20.65 -4.00 1.34
N PHE A 5 20.19 -4.85 2.25
CA PHE A 5 20.53 -4.80 3.67
C PHE A 5 21.61 -5.83 4.02
N ARG A 6 22.57 -5.41 4.84
CA ARG A 6 23.41 -6.33 5.62
C ARG A 6 22.62 -6.77 6.86
N ASP A 7 22.93 -7.96 7.38
CA ASP A 7 22.32 -8.48 8.60
C ASP A 7 20.78 -8.61 8.47
N ALA A 8 20.31 -8.93 7.26
CA ALA A 8 18.90 -9.03 6.93
C ALA A 8 18.11 -10.03 7.79
N PRO A 9 18.64 -11.24 8.13
CA PRO A 9 17.96 -12.16 9.05
C PRO A 9 17.73 -11.54 10.43
N GLU A 10 18.71 -10.84 10.97
CA GLU A 10 18.62 -10.17 12.26
C GLU A 10 17.63 -9.01 12.22
N ILE A 11 17.67 -8.19 11.16
CA ILE A 11 16.73 -7.08 10.95
C ILE A 11 15.28 -7.58 10.90
N GLY A 12 15.02 -8.72 10.25
CA GLY A 12 13.68 -9.31 10.16
C GLY A 12 13.09 -9.76 11.49
N ASN A 13 13.90 -9.86 12.56
CA ASN A 13 13.43 -10.17 13.91
C ASN A 13 13.22 -8.93 14.79
N LEU A 14 13.45 -7.72 14.26
CA LEU A 14 13.25 -6.47 15.00
C LEU A 14 11.79 -6.01 14.90
N ASP A 15 11.33 -5.29 15.92
CA ASP A 15 10.04 -4.59 15.91
C ASP A 15 10.10 -3.28 15.08
N ILE A 16 10.86 -3.31 13.97
CA ILE A 16 11.08 -2.17 13.07
C ILE A 16 10.73 -2.63 11.65
N PRO A 17 9.63 -2.14 11.05
CA PRO A 17 9.30 -2.43 9.66
C PRO A 17 10.45 -2.01 8.74
N ALA A 18 10.96 -2.95 7.95
CA ALA A 18 12.19 -2.77 7.19
C ALA A 18 12.05 -3.38 5.79
N TYR A 19 12.26 -2.56 4.75
CA TYR A 19 12.06 -2.94 3.36
C TYR A 19 13.35 -2.79 2.56
N HIS A 20 13.74 -3.84 1.84
CA HIS A 20 14.92 -3.86 0.98
C HIS A 20 14.70 -4.74 -0.25
N ASN A 21 15.50 -4.53 -1.30
CA ASN A 21 15.39 -5.33 -2.52
C ASN A 21 15.94 -6.76 -2.32
N ARG A 22 17.09 -6.90 -1.63
CA ARG A 22 17.75 -8.19 -1.38
C ARG A 22 18.77 -8.15 -0.23
N PRO A 23 19.08 -9.28 0.42
CA PRO A 23 20.20 -9.33 1.36
C PRO A 23 21.53 -9.01 0.66
N SER A 24 22.45 -8.36 1.36
CA SER A 24 23.76 -7.96 0.83
C SER A 24 24.81 -7.97 1.94
N ALA A 25 25.78 -8.88 1.85
CA ALA A 25 26.84 -9.03 2.86
C ALA A 25 27.87 -7.88 2.91
N PRO A 26 28.30 -7.25 1.79
CA PRO A 26 29.33 -6.21 1.83
C PRO A 26 28.89 -4.97 2.61
N THR A 27 29.83 -4.38 3.36
CA THR A 27 29.61 -3.09 4.03
C THR A 27 29.41 -1.96 3.00
N ASN A 28 28.39 -1.13 3.22
CA ASN A 28 28.04 -0.01 2.35
C ASN A 28 29.23 0.94 2.09
N LEU A 29 30.04 1.27 3.10
CA LEU A 29 31.18 2.19 3.02
C LEU A 29 32.27 1.80 2.00
N THR A 30 32.23 0.56 1.48
CA THR A 30 33.15 0.14 0.42
C THR A 30 32.74 0.64 -0.97
N ARG A 31 31.48 1.07 -1.15
CA ARG A 31 30.91 1.45 -2.46
C ARG A 31 29.98 2.67 -2.43
N HIS A 32 29.39 2.98 -1.29
CA HIS A 32 28.37 4.00 -1.13
C HIS A 32 28.81 5.04 -0.09
N GLN A 33 28.42 6.28 -0.32
CA GLN A 33 28.57 7.40 0.60
C GLN A 33 27.23 8.14 0.69
N ALA A 34 26.86 8.60 1.89
CA ALA A 34 25.70 9.47 2.04
C ALA A 34 26.07 10.88 1.53
N ILE A 35 25.36 11.36 0.51
CA ILE A 35 25.64 12.65 -0.14
C ILE A 35 24.67 13.75 0.24
N GLU A 36 23.45 13.40 0.65
CA GLU A 36 22.36 14.32 0.91
C GLU A 36 21.37 13.71 1.92
N LEU A 37 20.71 14.56 2.70
CA LEU A 37 19.61 14.21 3.60
C LEU A 37 18.42 15.11 3.28
N ASN A 38 17.21 14.55 3.26
CA ASN A 38 15.99 15.26 2.87
C ASN A 38 16.06 15.91 1.48
N GLY A 39 16.77 15.27 0.55
CA GLY A 39 16.67 15.56 -0.89
C GLY A 39 15.66 14.62 -1.57
N PRO A 40 15.13 14.99 -2.74
CA PRO A 40 14.33 14.09 -3.55
C PRO A 40 15.18 12.93 -4.09
N ILE A 41 14.63 11.72 -4.10
CA ILE A 41 15.31 10.52 -4.61
C ILE A 41 14.42 9.75 -5.59
N GLY A 42 15.04 8.94 -6.44
CA GLY A 42 14.39 7.78 -7.04
C GLY A 42 14.61 6.57 -6.15
N CYS A 43 13.55 5.85 -5.80
CA CYS A 43 13.65 4.61 -5.03
C CYS A 43 12.58 3.63 -5.51
N GLY A 44 12.98 2.48 -6.05
CA GLY A 44 12.03 1.49 -6.58
C GLY A 44 11.29 2.02 -7.82
N ASP A 45 12.03 2.68 -8.72
CA ASP A 45 11.55 3.26 -9.98
C ASP A 45 10.47 4.35 -9.84
N VAL A 46 10.27 4.89 -8.63
CA VAL A 46 9.37 6.02 -8.35
C VAL A 46 10.10 7.19 -7.70
N ALA A 47 9.56 8.40 -7.90
CA ALA A 47 10.05 9.60 -7.22
C ALA A 47 9.54 9.65 -5.78
N VAL A 48 10.44 9.96 -4.85
CA VAL A 48 10.12 10.16 -3.43
C VAL A 48 10.62 11.54 -3.02
N PHE A 49 9.70 12.38 -2.58
CA PHE A 49 10.01 13.71 -2.08
C PHE A 49 10.01 13.74 -0.55
N PRO A 50 10.84 14.59 0.06
CA PRO A 50 10.79 14.81 1.50
C PRO A 50 9.38 15.21 1.95
N GLY A 51 8.84 14.47 2.92
CA GLY A 51 7.50 14.68 3.45
C GLY A 51 6.40 13.82 2.83
N ASP A 52 6.68 13.10 1.74
CA ASP A 52 5.73 12.10 1.22
C ASP A 52 5.44 11.02 2.27
N VAL A 53 4.21 10.51 2.23
CA VAL A 53 3.76 9.46 3.15
C VAL A 53 4.15 8.10 2.59
N ILE A 54 4.80 7.29 3.41
CA ILE A 54 5.19 5.92 3.06
C ILE A 54 4.26 4.96 3.78
N VAL A 55 3.56 4.12 3.00
CA VAL A 55 2.71 3.04 3.53
C VAL A 55 3.34 1.72 3.11
N GLY A 56 3.60 0.84 4.06
CA GLY A 56 4.15 -0.48 3.80
C GLY A 56 3.38 -1.57 4.52
N ASP A 57 3.28 -2.73 3.88
CA ASP A 57 2.70 -3.97 4.40
C ASP A 57 3.53 -5.19 3.96
N ASP A 58 2.95 -6.39 3.99
CA ASP A 58 3.62 -7.62 3.56
C ASP A 58 3.73 -7.78 2.04
N GLU A 59 2.98 -6.98 1.25
CA GLU A 59 2.99 -7.00 -0.21
C GLU A 59 4.01 -6.02 -0.79
N GLY A 60 4.23 -4.88 -0.11
CA GLY A 60 5.24 -3.93 -0.54
C GLY A 60 5.19 -2.58 0.15
N VAL A 61 5.62 -1.56 -0.59
CA VAL A 61 5.69 -0.17 -0.12
C VAL A 61 5.13 0.76 -1.19
N CYS A 62 4.21 1.62 -0.78
CA CYS A 62 3.61 2.67 -1.59
C CYS A 62 4.09 4.05 -1.14
N VAL A 63 4.34 4.92 -2.12
CA VAL A 63 4.68 6.33 -1.92
C VAL A 63 3.45 7.17 -2.23
N ILE A 64 3.00 7.93 -1.26
CA ILE A 64 1.83 8.81 -1.37
C ILE A 64 2.33 10.26 -1.34
N PRO A 65 2.17 11.02 -2.44
CA PRO A 65 2.55 12.43 -2.46
C PRO A 65 1.84 13.20 -1.35
N LEU A 66 2.58 13.99 -0.57
CA LEU A 66 2.04 14.64 0.63
C LEU A 66 0.76 15.45 0.35
N HIS A 67 0.74 16.20 -0.74
CA HIS A 67 -0.39 17.04 -1.13
C HIS A 67 -1.65 16.26 -1.56
N MET A 68 -1.55 14.95 -1.75
CA MET A 68 -2.66 14.06 -2.11
C MET A 68 -3.06 13.11 -0.97
N ALA A 69 -2.34 13.12 0.16
CA ALA A 69 -2.48 12.11 1.20
C ALA A 69 -3.93 11.99 1.71
N ASP A 70 -4.59 13.11 2.00
CA ASP A 70 -5.98 13.12 2.49
C ASP A 70 -6.97 12.57 1.45
N ALA A 71 -6.81 12.96 0.19
CA ALA A 71 -7.67 12.50 -0.91
C ALA A 71 -7.52 10.99 -1.13
N ILE A 72 -6.28 10.48 -1.13
CA ILE A 72 -5.98 9.06 -1.28
C ILE A 72 -6.51 8.26 -0.08
N ALA A 73 -6.33 8.77 1.15
CA ALA A 73 -6.86 8.12 2.35
C ALA A 73 -8.39 8.00 2.32
N GLN A 74 -9.08 9.06 1.87
CA GLN A 74 -10.54 9.03 1.72
C GLN A 74 -10.98 8.02 0.67
N GLU A 75 -10.37 8.03 -0.52
CA GLU A 75 -10.72 7.10 -1.60
C GLU A 75 -10.43 5.64 -1.23
N ALA A 76 -9.27 5.37 -0.64
CA ALA A 76 -8.88 4.04 -0.19
C ALA A 76 -9.84 3.50 0.88
N THR A 77 -10.25 4.35 1.84
CA THR A 77 -11.22 3.97 2.88
C THR A 77 -12.56 3.57 2.25
N GLU A 78 -13.06 4.35 1.29
CA GLU A 78 -14.32 4.05 0.60
C GLU A 78 -14.21 2.78 -0.25
N MET A 79 -13.06 2.52 -0.88
CA MET A 79 -12.80 1.28 -1.59
C MET A 79 -12.81 0.07 -0.65
N THR A 80 -12.15 0.15 0.51
CA THR A 80 -12.16 -0.93 1.51
C THR A 80 -13.59 -1.28 1.96
N VAL A 81 -14.44 -0.27 2.20
CA VAL A 81 -15.85 -0.50 2.54
C VAL A 81 -16.60 -1.22 1.42
N PHE A 82 -16.33 -0.86 0.16
CA PHE A 82 -16.94 -1.52 -0.98
C PHE A 82 -16.43 -2.96 -1.16
N GLU A 83 -15.15 -3.20 -0.93
CA GLU A 83 -14.53 -4.54 -1.02
C GLU A 83 -15.01 -5.49 0.08
N ASP A 84 -15.31 -4.99 1.28
CA ASP A 84 -15.97 -5.77 2.33
C ASP A 84 -17.31 -6.33 1.84
N PHE A 85 -18.15 -5.47 1.24
CA PHE A 85 -19.42 -5.88 0.64
C PHE A 85 -19.23 -6.90 -0.49
N VAL A 86 -18.32 -6.62 -1.43
CA VAL A 86 -18.04 -7.50 -2.57
C VAL A 86 -17.61 -8.88 -2.06
N THR A 87 -16.71 -8.92 -1.08
CA THR A 87 -16.21 -10.16 -0.47
C THR A 87 -17.33 -10.95 0.18
N GLU A 88 -18.23 -10.30 0.92
CA GLU A 88 -19.40 -10.97 1.51
C GLU A 88 -20.33 -11.58 0.45
N GLU A 89 -20.63 -10.84 -0.61
CA GLU A 89 -21.52 -11.31 -1.67
C GLU A 89 -20.93 -12.47 -2.46
N VAL A 90 -19.62 -12.42 -2.75
CA VAL A 90 -18.91 -13.53 -3.40
C VAL A 90 -18.94 -14.77 -2.52
N LYS A 91 -18.73 -14.64 -1.19
CA LYS A 91 -18.86 -15.75 -0.23
C LYS A 91 -20.27 -16.35 -0.18
N LYS A 92 -21.31 -15.57 -0.49
CA LYS A 92 -22.71 -16.03 -0.64
C LYS A 92 -22.99 -16.69 -1.99
N GLY A 93 -22.01 -16.75 -2.89
CA GLY A 93 -22.11 -17.38 -4.22
C GLY A 93 -22.50 -16.42 -5.35
N ARG A 94 -22.48 -15.10 -5.13
CA ARG A 94 -22.72 -14.13 -6.21
C ARG A 94 -21.55 -14.10 -7.19
N ALA A 95 -21.85 -14.04 -8.49
CA ALA A 95 -20.84 -13.90 -9.52
C ALA A 95 -20.13 -12.53 -9.44
N VAL A 96 -18.82 -12.52 -9.68
CA VAL A 96 -17.98 -11.31 -9.66
C VAL A 96 -18.30 -10.37 -10.83
N ILE A 97 -18.63 -10.92 -12.00
CA ILE A 97 -18.95 -10.15 -13.20
C ILE A 97 -20.19 -9.29 -12.93
N GLY A 98 -20.02 -7.97 -12.99
CA GLY A 98 -21.08 -6.99 -12.73
C GLY A 98 -21.22 -6.58 -11.26
N LEU A 99 -20.50 -7.24 -10.35
CA LEU A 99 -20.32 -6.87 -8.95
C LEU A 99 -19.02 -6.07 -8.75
N TYR A 100 -17.90 -6.52 -9.33
CA TYR A 100 -16.59 -5.87 -9.21
C TYR A 100 -15.89 -5.77 -10.58
N PRO A 101 -15.78 -4.56 -11.17
CA PRO A 101 -16.37 -3.31 -10.70
C PRO A 101 -17.90 -3.34 -10.74
N ALA A 102 -18.57 -2.50 -9.93
CA ALA A 102 -20.02 -2.41 -9.84
C ALA A 102 -20.64 -1.77 -11.11
N THR A 103 -20.65 -2.50 -12.23
CA THR A 103 -21.15 -2.02 -13.52
C THR A 103 -22.67 -2.11 -13.64
N THR A 104 -23.32 -2.90 -12.78
CA THR A 104 -24.79 -3.06 -12.80
C THR A 104 -25.48 -2.11 -11.82
N ALA A 105 -26.65 -1.58 -12.21
CA ALA A 105 -27.47 -0.76 -11.33
C ALA A 105 -27.89 -1.52 -10.05
N LYS A 106 -28.09 -2.83 -10.17
CA LYS A 106 -28.38 -3.71 -9.04
C LYS A 106 -27.21 -3.76 -8.05
N ALA A 107 -25.96 -3.97 -8.50
CA ALA A 107 -24.81 -3.99 -7.59
C ALA A 107 -24.65 -2.67 -6.81
N LYS A 108 -24.85 -1.53 -7.48
CA LYS A 108 -24.82 -0.22 -6.82
C LYS A 108 -25.91 -0.05 -5.76
N ALA A 109 -27.14 -0.47 -6.07
CA ALA A 109 -28.26 -0.41 -5.14
C ALA A 109 -28.08 -1.37 -3.94
N ASP A 110 -27.61 -2.59 -4.20
CA ASP A 110 -27.33 -3.59 -3.17
C ASP A 110 -26.23 -3.08 -2.22
N TYR A 111 -25.15 -2.50 -2.76
CA TYR A 111 -24.08 -1.88 -1.95
C TYR A 111 -24.60 -0.75 -1.07
N ALA A 112 -25.39 0.18 -1.62
CA ALA A 112 -25.96 1.28 -0.85
C ALA A 112 -26.86 0.78 0.30
N ALA A 113 -27.65 -0.27 0.06
CA ALA A 113 -28.47 -0.91 1.09
C ALA A 113 -27.62 -1.60 2.16
N TRP A 114 -26.59 -2.36 1.74
CA TRP A 114 -25.66 -3.04 2.65
C TRP A 114 -24.91 -2.05 3.54
N ARG A 115 -24.41 -0.95 2.97
CA ARG A 115 -23.66 0.07 3.70
C ARG A 115 -24.52 0.69 4.81
N LYS A 116 -25.76 1.06 4.48
CA LYS A 116 -26.73 1.58 5.46
C LYS A 116 -27.05 0.57 6.57
N ALA A 117 -27.17 -0.72 6.23
CA ALA A 117 -27.48 -1.76 7.20
C ALA A 117 -26.33 -2.04 8.19
N ASN A 118 -25.07 -1.86 7.74
CA ASN A 118 -23.88 -2.16 8.53
C ASN A 118 -23.25 -0.92 9.18
N GLY A 119 -23.79 0.28 8.95
CA GLY A 119 -23.27 1.52 9.53
C GLY A 119 -21.83 1.85 9.10
N ARG A 120 -21.47 1.46 7.88
CA ARG A 120 -20.18 1.74 7.24
C ARG A 120 -20.25 2.97 6.34
#